data_AF-A0A1B6ICH7-F1
#
_entry.id   AF-A0A1B6ICH7-F1
#
_cell.length_a   1.000
_cell.length_b   1.000
_cell.length_c   1.000
_cell.angle_alpha   90.00
_cell.angle_beta   90.00
_cell.angle_gamma   90.00
#
_symmetry.space_group_name_H-M   'P 1'
#
loop_
_entity.id
_entity.type
_entity.pdbx_description
1 polymer ?
#
loop_
_entity_poly.entity_id
_entity_poly.type
_entity_poly.pdbx_seq_one_letter_code
_entity_poly.pdbx_strand_id
1 'polypeptide(L)'
;MKADQGAVTVSASTEPKIVVTVSLTSPLMREPVLLESTGDGVSAPAKDPPDVLSKQKCLDALAALRHAKWFQARATGLQSCVMIIRILRDLCRRNPTWAPLNPWAMELLTEKVVSSAGGPMPPGEALRRILEALSSGVLLPHGPGLLDPCEKEPVDASAGLTPQQREDLTASAQHALRLFAFRQIHKVLGMEMLPQTKFIPKYNNYRFGRKRRRDNSNGEGNDSEAGDGKKDKKDGDAVVKMETDKK
;
A
#
# COMPACT_ATOMS: atom_id res chain seq x y z
N MET A 1 -36.29 -12.82 13.10
CA MET A 1 -35.46 -11.67 12.69
C MET A 1 -35.72 -10.53 13.67
N LYS A 2 -34.72 -9.98 14.35
CA LYS A 2 -34.89 -8.64 14.94
C LYS A 2 -34.74 -7.64 13.78
N ALA A 3 -35.81 -6.92 13.44
CA ALA A 3 -35.86 -5.96 12.33
C ALA A 3 -34.72 -4.91 12.39
N ASP A 4 -34.17 -4.69 13.58
CA ASP A 4 -33.04 -3.80 13.83
C ASP A 4 -31.77 -4.17 13.05
N GLN A 5 -31.46 -5.45 12.78
CA GLN A 5 -30.10 -5.80 12.30
C GLN A 5 -29.82 -5.60 10.80
N GLY A 6 -30.83 -5.40 9.95
CA GLY A 6 -30.61 -5.18 8.50
C GLY A 6 -29.83 -6.31 7.79
N ALA A 7 -29.70 -7.49 8.41
CA ALA A 7 -28.87 -8.57 7.94
C ALA A 7 -29.33 -9.94 8.48
N VAL A 8 -28.90 -11.01 7.80
CA VAL A 8 -29.09 -12.41 8.20
C VAL A 8 -27.73 -13.06 8.37
N THR A 9 -27.53 -13.78 9.48
CA THR A 9 -26.27 -14.51 9.74
C THR A 9 -26.47 -16.01 9.49
N VAL A 10 -25.62 -16.59 8.67
CA VAL A 10 -25.56 -18.02 8.35
C VAL A 10 -24.23 -18.56 8.87
N SER A 11 -24.26 -19.62 9.68
CA SER A 11 -23.05 -20.23 10.23
C SER A 11 -22.94 -21.71 9.87
N ALA A 12 -21.72 -22.17 9.55
CA ALA A 12 -21.43 -23.58 9.39
C ALA A 12 -21.64 -24.33 10.71
N SER A 13 -22.19 -25.53 10.62
CA SER A 13 -22.40 -26.45 11.75
C SER A 13 -21.15 -27.29 12.06
N THR A 14 -20.18 -27.32 11.14
CA THR A 14 -18.94 -28.09 11.25
C THR A 14 -17.72 -27.16 11.33
N GLU A 15 -16.60 -27.67 11.87
CA GLU A 15 -15.36 -26.92 11.95
C GLU A 15 -14.60 -26.90 10.60
N PRO A 16 -13.93 -25.77 10.27
CA PRO A 16 -13.87 -24.51 11.01
C PRO A 16 -15.20 -23.72 10.93
N LYS A 17 -15.58 -23.07 12.04
CA LYS A 17 -16.82 -22.29 12.13
C LYS A 17 -16.76 -21.06 11.22
N ILE A 18 -17.29 -21.18 10.01
CA ILE A 18 -17.46 -20.07 9.08
C ILE A 18 -18.78 -19.39 9.38
N VAL A 19 -18.76 -18.07 9.51
CA VAL A 19 -19.95 -17.24 9.70
C VAL A 19 -20.03 -16.25 8.54
N VAL A 20 -21.16 -16.24 7.85
CA VAL A 20 -21.47 -15.35 6.73
C VAL A 20 -22.61 -14.43 7.14
N THR A 21 -22.40 -13.12 7.00
CA THR A 21 -23.44 -12.12 7.21
C THR A 21 -23.94 -11.61 5.86
N VAL A 22 -25.23 -11.81 5.60
CA VAL A 22 -25.94 -11.34 4.42
C VAL A 22 -26.66 -10.05 4.76
N SER A 23 -26.10 -8.91 4.38
CA SER A 23 -26.71 -7.60 4.57
C SER A 23 -27.79 -7.34 3.51
N LEU A 24 -28.95 -6.85 3.96
CA LEU A 24 -30.11 -6.55 3.13
C LEU A 24 -30.19 -5.03 2.89
N THR A 25 -30.31 -4.62 1.63
CA THR A 25 -30.42 -3.20 1.26
C THR A 25 -31.10 -3.03 -0.09
N SER A 26 -31.47 -1.79 -0.43
CA SER A 26 -32.08 -1.41 -1.71
C SER A 26 -31.49 -0.08 -2.18
N PRO A 27 -31.23 0.11 -3.50
CA PRO A 27 -30.80 1.41 -4.05
C PRO A 27 -31.70 2.58 -3.64
N LEU A 28 -33.00 2.32 -3.45
CA LEU A 28 -33.99 3.31 -3.01
C LEU A 28 -33.65 3.95 -1.65
N MET A 29 -32.84 3.27 -0.81
CA MET A 29 -32.45 3.79 0.51
C MET A 29 -31.55 5.03 0.43
N ARG A 30 -30.92 5.27 -0.73
CA ARG A 30 -30.06 6.43 -1.01
C ARG A 30 -30.82 7.56 -1.71
N GLU A 31 -31.95 7.27 -2.34
CA GLU A 31 -32.76 8.29 -2.99
C GLU A 31 -33.44 9.14 -1.91
N PRO A 32 -33.43 10.48 -2.01
CA PRO A 32 -34.44 11.25 -1.31
C PRO A 32 -35.80 10.76 -1.82
N VAL A 33 -36.74 10.51 -0.93
CA VAL A 33 -38.13 10.20 -1.32
C VAL A 33 -38.66 11.44 -2.05
N LEU A 34 -38.46 11.50 -3.37
CA LEU A 34 -39.01 12.53 -4.23
C LEU A 34 -40.38 12.04 -4.65
N LEU A 35 -41.41 12.64 -4.07
CA LEU A 35 -42.77 12.42 -4.52
C LEU A 35 -42.92 13.03 -5.91
N GLU A 36 -43.52 12.27 -6.84
CA GLU A 36 -44.13 12.86 -8.02
C GLU A 36 -45.19 13.86 -7.56
N SER A 37 -45.01 15.11 -7.98
CA SER A 37 -45.89 16.23 -7.70
C SER A 37 -47.26 16.00 -8.34
N THR A 38 -48.26 15.65 -7.53
CA THR A 38 -49.66 15.96 -7.84
C THR A 38 -50.04 17.14 -6.95
N GLY A 39 -50.59 18.18 -7.58
CA GLY A 39 -50.71 19.52 -7.02
C GLY A 39 -51.44 19.63 -5.68
N ASP A 40 -51.12 20.72 -5.01
CA ASP A 40 -51.67 21.28 -3.77
C ASP A 40 -51.37 20.56 -2.43
N GLY A 41 -50.61 21.28 -1.59
CA GLY A 41 -50.70 21.18 -0.13
C GLY A 41 -49.61 20.35 0.55
N VAL A 42 -48.73 21.04 1.27
CA VAL A 42 -47.79 20.57 2.33
C VAL A 42 -47.68 19.05 2.46
N SER A 43 -46.70 18.46 1.77
CA SER A 43 -46.39 17.03 1.87
C SER A 43 -45.74 16.71 3.22
N ALA A 44 -46.49 16.08 4.12
CA ALA A 44 -45.89 15.34 5.23
C ALA A 44 -45.22 14.07 4.68
N PRO A 45 -44.03 13.67 5.17
CA PRO A 45 -43.40 12.42 4.72
C PRO A 45 -44.35 11.26 4.99
N ALA A 46 -44.63 10.45 3.96
CA ALA A 46 -45.29 9.17 4.14
C ALA A 46 -44.50 8.41 5.21
N LYS A 47 -45.16 8.03 6.31
CA LYS A 47 -44.50 7.29 7.38
C LYS A 47 -44.05 5.96 6.79
N ASP A 48 -42.74 5.72 6.85
CA ASP A 48 -42.17 4.42 6.50
C ASP A 48 -42.93 3.31 7.24
N PRO A 49 -43.24 2.20 6.57
CA PRO A 49 -43.80 1.03 7.21
C PRO A 49 -43.00 0.63 8.48
N PRO A 50 -43.66 0.13 9.53
CA PRO A 50 -43.00 -0.15 10.81
C PRO A 50 -41.93 -1.26 10.71
N ASP A 51 -41.89 -2.00 9.62
CA ASP A 51 -40.98 -3.09 9.30
C ASP A 51 -39.78 -2.69 8.42
N VAL A 52 -39.65 -1.40 8.07
CA VAL A 52 -38.49 -0.90 7.31
C VAL A 52 -37.20 -1.12 8.11
N LEU A 53 -36.19 -1.66 7.42
CA LEU A 53 -34.87 -1.89 7.97
C LEU A 53 -34.18 -0.57 8.34
N SER A 54 -33.25 -0.62 9.29
CA SER A 54 -32.44 0.55 9.67
C SER A 54 -31.81 1.20 8.44
N LYS A 55 -32.21 2.45 8.16
CA LYS A 55 -31.70 3.22 7.01
C LYS A 55 -30.18 3.28 6.98
N GLN A 56 -29.54 3.53 8.14
CA GLN A 56 -28.09 3.59 8.23
C GLN A 56 -27.43 2.26 7.84
N LYS A 57 -27.92 1.12 8.35
CA LYS A 57 -27.34 -0.20 8.02
C LYS A 57 -27.48 -0.54 6.54
N CYS A 58 -28.61 -0.16 5.93
CA CYS A 58 -28.80 -0.33 4.49
C CYS A 58 -27.86 0.57 3.67
N LEU A 59 -27.62 1.81 4.10
CA LEU A 59 -26.64 2.72 3.48
C LEU A 59 -25.20 2.19 3.61
N ASP A 60 -24.84 1.65 4.77
CA ASP A 60 -23.52 1.04 5.00
C ASP A 60 -23.32 -0.19 4.09
N ALA A 61 -24.37 -1.01 3.90
CA ALA A 61 -24.33 -2.13 2.96
C ALA A 61 -24.17 -1.67 1.50
N LEU A 62 -24.81 -0.57 1.09
CA LEU A 62 -24.61 0.04 -0.24
C LEU A 62 -23.21 0.63 -0.40
N ALA A 63 -22.61 1.16 0.68
CA ALA A 63 -21.21 1.59 0.68
C ALA A 63 -20.26 0.41 0.48
N ALA A 64 -20.42 -0.66 1.26
CA ALA A 64 -19.63 -1.88 1.12
C ALA A 64 -19.74 -2.48 -0.30
N LEU A 65 -20.94 -2.46 -0.90
CA LEU A 65 -21.13 -2.93 -2.29
C LEU A 65 -20.36 -2.07 -3.30
N ARG A 66 -20.35 -0.74 -3.14
CA ARG A 66 -19.56 0.15 -3.99
C ARG A 66 -18.06 -0.07 -3.81
N HIS A 67 -17.60 -0.22 -2.57
CA HIS A 67 -16.19 -0.51 -2.26
C HIS A 67 -15.76 -1.82 -2.92
N ALA A 68 -16.58 -2.87 -2.85
CA ALA A 68 -16.29 -4.15 -3.50
C ALA A 68 -16.20 -4.04 -5.03
N LYS A 69 -17.13 -3.30 -5.66
CA LYS A 69 -17.09 -3.03 -7.11
C LYS A 69 -15.86 -2.23 -7.50
N TRP A 70 -15.54 -1.18 -6.75
CA TRP A 70 -14.34 -0.37 -6.96
C TRP A 70 -13.08 -1.22 -6.81
N PHE A 71 -13.00 -2.04 -5.76
CA PHE A 71 -11.84 -2.89 -5.49
C PHE A 71 -11.59 -3.86 -6.64
N GLN A 72 -12.66 -4.49 -7.13
CA GLN A 72 -12.57 -5.40 -8.27
C GLN A 72 -12.09 -4.70 -9.54
N ALA A 73 -12.57 -3.47 -9.78
CA ALA A 73 -12.20 -2.70 -10.97
C ALA A 73 -10.81 -2.06 -10.90
N ARG A 74 -10.32 -1.73 -9.69
CA ARG A 74 -9.14 -0.86 -9.49
C ARG A 74 -7.96 -1.56 -8.83
N ALA A 75 -8.20 -2.40 -7.83
CA ALA A 75 -7.15 -3.01 -7.01
C ALA A 75 -6.83 -4.46 -7.43
N THR A 76 -7.82 -5.26 -7.83
CA THR A 76 -7.63 -6.69 -8.13
C THR A 76 -6.62 -6.93 -9.26
N GLY A 77 -6.70 -6.15 -10.34
CA GLY A 77 -5.78 -6.26 -11.49
C GLY A 77 -4.42 -5.58 -11.31
N LEU A 78 -4.24 -4.83 -10.22
CA LEU A 78 -3.03 -4.06 -9.99
C LEU A 78 -1.95 -4.95 -9.35
N GLN A 79 -0.83 -5.15 -10.05
CA GLN A 79 0.23 -6.04 -9.60
C GLN A 79 0.71 -5.68 -8.18
N SER A 80 0.88 -6.71 -7.35
CA SER A 80 1.29 -6.61 -5.94
C SER A 80 0.26 -5.97 -5.00
N CYS A 81 -0.72 -5.20 -5.48
CA CYS A 81 -1.68 -4.45 -4.65
C CYS A 81 -2.39 -5.33 -3.62
N VAL A 82 -3.06 -6.40 -4.07
CA VAL A 82 -3.79 -7.33 -3.18
C VAL A 82 -2.85 -8.01 -2.18
N MET A 83 -1.62 -8.35 -2.60
CA MET A 83 -0.65 -8.97 -1.71
C MET A 83 -0.20 -8.00 -0.61
N ILE A 84 0.03 -6.72 -0.96
CA ILE A 84 0.41 -5.72 0.03
C ILE A 84 -0.73 -5.40 0.99
N ILE A 85 -1.98 -5.33 0.51
CA ILE A 85 -3.15 -5.18 1.39
C ILE A 85 -3.18 -6.31 2.44
N ARG A 86 -2.87 -7.55 2.06
CA ARG A 86 -2.79 -8.67 3.02
C ARG A 86 -1.70 -8.47 4.07
N ILE A 87 -0.50 -8.02 3.65
CA ILE A 87 0.62 -7.72 4.55
C ILE A 87 0.27 -6.58 5.51
N LEU A 88 -0.34 -5.51 5.01
CA LEU A 88 -0.74 -4.37 5.83
C LEU A 88 -1.85 -4.75 6.81
N ARG A 89 -2.81 -5.59 6.39
CA ARG A 89 -3.87 -6.09 7.26
C ARG A 89 -3.30 -6.93 8.40
N ASP A 90 -2.29 -7.75 8.12
CA ASP A 90 -1.55 -8.47 9.15
C ASP A 90 -0.78 -7.52 10.10
N LEU A 91 -0.11 -6.50 9.56
CA LEU A 91 0.56 -5.47 10.35
C LEU A 91 -0.41 -4.74 11.29
N CYS A 92 -1.61 -4.39 10.82
CA CYS A 92 -2.65 -3.74 11.63
C CYS A 92 -3.14 -4.63 12.78
N ARG A 93 -3.09 -5.96 12.62
CA ARG A 93 -3.45 -6.91 13.69
C ARG A 93 -2.34 -7.06 14.73
N ARG A 94 -1.08 -7.09 14.29
CA ARG A 94 0.07 -7.32 15.17
C ARG A 94 0.56 -6.05 15.88
N ASN A 95 0.38 -4.88 15.26
CA ASN A 95 0.86 -3.61 15.79
C ASN A 95 -0.34 -2.69 16.11
N PRO A 96 -0.64 -2.44 17.40
CA PRO A 96 -1.74 -1.57 17.82
C PRO A 96 -1.67 -0.15 17.26
N THR A 97 -0.47 0.34 16.93
CA THR A 97 -0.28 1.66 16.29
C THR A 97 -0.97 1.74 14.92
N TRP A 98 -1.03 0.60 14.21
CA TRP A 98 -1.61 0.49 12.88
C TRP A 98 -3.09 0.12 12.89
N ALA A 99 -3.60 -0.39 14.02
CA ALA A 99 -4.97 -0.86 14.16
C ALA A 99 -6.06 0.20 13.85
N PRO A 100 -5.87 1.51 14.13
CA PRO A 100 -6.85 2.53 13.79
C PRO A 100 -7.05 2.73 12.28
N LEU A 101 -6.09 2.33 11.44
CA LEU A 101 -6.21 2.44 9.99
C LEU A 101 -7.30 1.49 9.50
N ASN A 102 -8.47 2.04 9.22
CA ASN A 102 -9.62 1.24 8.81
C ASN A 102 -9.33 0.50 7.48
N PRO A 103 -9.96 -0.68 7.24
CA PRO A 103 -9.67 -1.50 6.07
C PRO A 103 -9.85 -0.76 4.74
N TRP A 104 -10.86 0.09 4.63
CA TRP A 104 -11.15 0.81 3.40
C TRP A 104 -10.08 1.87 3.08
N ALA A 105 -9.68 2.68 4.05
CA ALA A 105 -8.59 3.64 3.91
C ALA A 105 -7.27 2.94 3.54
N MET A 106 -6.99 1.76 4.12
CA MET A 106 -5.81 0.96 3.79
C MET A 106 -5.84 0.46 2.33
N GLU A 107 -6.98 -0.03 1.86
CA GLU A 107 -7.18 -0.49 0.48
C GLU A 107 -7.02 0.66 -0.52
N LEU A 108 -7.66 1.80 -0.25
CA LEU A 108 -7.54 3.02 -1.04
C LEU A 108 -6.10 3.54 -1.10
N LEU A 109 -5.44 3.65 0.05
CA LEU A 109 -4.04 4.10 0.13
C LEU A 109 -3.13 3.19 -0.71
N THR A 110 -3.30 1.88 -0.57
CA THR A 110 -2.48 0.90 -1.28
C THR A 110 -2.67 1.00 -2.79
N GLU A 111 -3.92 1.05 -3.26
CA GLU A 111 -4.20 1.22 -4.70
C GLU A 111 -3.65 2.53 -5.23
N LYS A 112 -3.88 3.67 -4.55
CA LYS A 112 -3.41 4.99 -5.02
C LYS A 112 -1.89 5.04 -5.11
N VAL A 113 -1.19 4.51 -4.11
CA VAL A 113 0.27 4.51 -4.09
C VAL A 113 0.83 3.58 -5.16
N VAL A 114 0.30 2.38 -5.32
CA VAL A 114 0.80 1.42 -6.30
C VAL A 114 0.47 1.86 -7.74
N SER A 115 -0.73 2.39 -7.98
CA SER A 115 -1.16 2.87 -9.30
C SER A 115 -0.36 4.11 -9.74
N SER A 116 0.08 4.95 -8.81
CA SER A 116 0.94 6.11 -9.10
C SER A 116 2.34 5.75 -9.64
N ALA A 117 2.75 4.47 -9.58
CA ALA A 117 4.07 4.05 -10.04
C ALA A 117 4.23 4.06 -11.58
N GLY A 118 3.13 4.14 -12.34
CA GLY A 118 3.15 4.17 -13.80
C GLY A 118 3.49 2.83 -14.46
N GLY A 119 3.66 1.75 -13.69
CA GLY A 119 3.93 0.43 -14.23
C GLY A 119 3.94 -0.70 -13.19
N PRO A 120 4.03 -1.95 -13.67
CA PRO A 120 4.27 -3.17 -12.89
C PRO A 120 5.37 -3.02 -11.84
N MET A 121 5.11 -3.43 -10.59
CA MET A 121 6.13 -3.41 -9.55
C MET A 121 6.14 -4.65 -8.65
N PRO A 122 7.33 -5.10 -8.20
CA PRO A 122 7.44 -6.23 -7.28
C PRO A 122 6.92 -5.86 -5.88
N PRO A 123 6.48 -6.85 -5.08
CA PRO A 123 5.90 -6.60 -3.76
C PRO A 123 6.83 -5.81 -2.81
N GLY A 124 8.14 -6.06 -2.86
CA GLY A 124 9.11 -5.33 -2.03
C GLY A 124 9.09 -3.82 -2.30
N GLU A 125 9.11 -3.41 -3.57
CA GLU A 125 9.04 -2.00 -3.95
C GLU A 125 7.66 -1.39 -3.67
N ALA A 126 6.58 -2.15 -3.89
CA ALA A 126 5.23 -1.69 -3.56
C ALA A 126 5.08 -1.37 -2.06
N LEU A 127 5.53 -2.29 -1.19
CA LEU A 127 5.52 -2.08 0.26
C LEU A 127 6.37 -0.88 0.65
N ARG A 128 7.58 -0.75 0.07
CA ARG A 128 8.46 0.38 0.32
C ARG A 128 7.79 1.72 -0.02
N ARG A 129 7.16 1.84 -1.20
CA ARG A 129 6.45 3.08 -1.60
C ARG A 129 5.31 3.43 -0.66
N ILE A 130 4.58 2.44 -0.15
CA ILE A 130 3.49 2.69 0.81
C ILE A 130 4.04 3.21 2.13
N LEU A 131 5.15 2.64 2.61
CA LEU A 131 5.85 3.17 3.78
C LEU A 131 6.36 4.60 3.53
N GLU A 132 6.88 4.91 2.33
CA GLU A 132 7.30 6.26 1.95
C GLU A 132 6.14 7.26 1.95
N ALA A 133 4.99 6.89 1.36
CA ALA A 133 3.80 7.74 1.31
C ALA A 133 3.22 8.01 2.72
N LEU A 134 3.19 6.99 3.58
CA LEU A 134 2.79 7.17 4.98
C LEU A 134 3.82 8.03 5.74
N SER A 135 5.11 7.78 5.53
CA SER A 135 6.19 8.53 6.17
C SER A 135 6.23 10.00 5.79
N SER A 136 5.78 10.34 4.57
CA SER A 136 5.65 11.73 4.11
C SER A 136 4.46 12.46 4.71
N GLY A 137 3.66 11.81 5.57
CA GLY A 137 2.55 12.45 6.27
C GLY A 137 1.28 12.59 5.44
N VAL A 138 1.03 11.69 4.47
CA VAL A 138 -0.18 11.73 3.62
C VAL A 138 -1.49 11.75 4.43
N LEU A 139 -1.46 11.21 5.66
CA LEU A 139 -2.60 11.16 6.59
C LEU A 139 -2.59 12.27 7.65
N LEU A 140 -1.64 13.21 7.67
CA LEU A 140 -1.61 14.27 8.69
C LEU A 140 -2.74 15.30 8.50
N PRO A 141 -3.14 16.06 9.55
CA PRO A 141 -4.28 17.01 9.52
C PRO A 141 -4.26 18.15 8.47
N HIS A 142 -3.20 18.27 7.67
CA HIS A 142 -3.11 19.20 6.52
C HIS A 142 -2.52 18.53 5.27
N GLY A 143 -2.48 17.20 5.27
CA GLY A 143 -2.09 16.40 4.11
C GLY A 143 -3.18 16.38 3.06
N PRO A 144 -2.92 15.75 1.90
CA PRO A 144 -3.90 15.60 0.84
C PRO A 144 -5.10 14.71 1.25
N GLY A 145 -4.97 13.92 2.31
CA GLY A 145 -6.02 13.00 2.79
C GLY A 145 -6.25 11.83 1.84
N LEU A 146 -7.29 11.03 2.11
CA LEU A 146 -7.69 9.90 1.28
C LEU A 146 -9.14 10.08 0.81
N LEU A 147 -9.32 10.80 -0.29
CA LEU A 147 -10.64 10.98 -0.90
C LEU A 147 -11.25 9.63 -1.31
N ASP A 148 -12.47 9.38 -0.84
CA ASP A 148 -13.26 8.21 -1.16
C ASP A 148 -13.88 8.33 -2.57
N PRO A 149 -13.46 7.50 -3.55
CA PRO A 149 -13.99 7.54 -4.91
C PRO A 149 -15.39 6.92 -5.03
N CYS A 150 -15.89 6.26 -3.98
CA CYS A 150 -17.22 5.66 -3.98
C CYS A 150 -18.29 6.67 -3.56
N GLU A 151 -17.94 7.73 -2.82
CA GLU A 151 -18.89 8.76 -2.39
C GLU A 151 -19.04 9.91 -3.39
N LYS A 152 -20.24 10.49 -3.43
CA LYS A 152 -20.55 11.63 -4.31
C LYS A 152 -19.94 12.92 -3.77
N GLU A 153 -20.11 13.14 -2.47
CA GLU A 153 -19.52 14.26 -1.76
C GLU A 153 -18.06 13.95 -1.43
N PRO A 154 -17.20 14.97 -1.31
CA PRO A 154 -15.79 14.76 -1.00
C PRO A 154 -15.61 14.28 0.45
N VAL A 155 -15.54 12.96 0.62
CA VAL A 155 -15.36 12.30 1.92
C VAL A 155 -13.93 11.80 2.07
N ASP A 156 -13.27 12.16 3.17
CA ASP A 156 -11.97 11.56 3.53
C ASP A 156 -12.19 10.20 4.20
N ALA A 157 -11.76 9.11 3.55
CA ALA A 157 -11.82 7.76 4.07
C ALA A 157 -11.00 7.57 5.37
N SER A 158 -10.06 8.48 5.65
CA SER A 158 -9.28 8.49 6.89
C SER A 158 -9.86 9.35 8.01
N ALA A 159 -11.03 9.97 7.80
CA ALA A 159 -11.64 10.93 8.74
C ALA A 159 -11.83 10.39 10.18
N GLY A 160 -11.99 9.08 10.35
CA GLY A 160 -12.11 8.45 11.67
C GLY A 160 -10.83 8.45 12.51
N LEU A 161 -9.67 8.83 11.95
CA LEU A 161 -8.41 8.91 12.68
C LEU A 161 -8.30 10.22 13.45
N THR A 162 -7.95 10.13 14.74
CA THR A 162 -7.61 11.30 15.55
C THR A 162 -6.26 11.89 15.12
N PRO A 163 -5.98 13.17 15.43
CA PRO A 163 -4.68 13.78 15.14
C PRO A 163 -3.50 12.97 15.70
N GLN A 164 -3.61 12.50 16.95
CA GLN A 164 -2.58 11.65 17.57
C GLN A 164 -2.38 10.33 16.82
N GLN A 165 -3.47 9.65 16.43
CA GLN A 165 -3.37 8.40 15.65
C GLN A 165 -2.68 8.62 14.30
N ARG A 166 -2.93 9.77 13.65
CA ARG A 166 -2.27 10.15 12.38
C ARG A 166 -0.77 10.37 12.58
N GLU A 167 -0.37 11.03 13.66
CA GLU A 167 1.03 11.22 14.03
C GLU A 167 1.72 9.89 14.35
N ASP A 168 1.09 9.04 15.17
CA ASP A 168 1.64 7.74 15.57
C ASP A 168 1.82 6.81 14.36
N LEU A 169 0.84 6.76 13.45
CA LEU A 169 0.94 6.04 12.18
C LEU A 169 2.10 6.55 11.33
N THR A 170 2.24 7.87 11.21
CA THR A 170 3.31 8.52 10.43
C THR A 170 4.69 8.19 11.02
N ALA A 171 4.86 8.34 12.33
CA ALA A 171 6.11 8.03 13.03
C ALA A 171 6.47 6.53 12.94
N SER A 172 5.46 5.66 13.06
CA SER A 172 5.63 4.21 12.91
C SER A 172 6.06 3.84 11.48
N ALA A 173 5.45 4.44 10.46
CA ALA A 173 5.84 4.26 9.07
C ALA A 173 7.26 4.75 8.80
N GLN A 174 7.66 5.91 9.35
CA GLN A 174 9.04 6.44 9.24
C GLN A 174 10.07 5.49 9.86
N HIS A 175 9.73 4.85 10.98
CA HIS A 175 10.58 3.84 11.57
C HIS A 175 10.66 2.58 10.71
N ALA A 176 9.51 2.07 10.25
CA ALA A 176 9.46 0.91 9.37
C ALA A 176 10.21 1.12 8.05
N LEU A 177 10.14 2.31 7.46
CA LEU A 177 10.89 2.68 6.26
C LEU A 177 12.41 2.66 6.50
N ARG A 178 12.88 3.15 7.64
CA ARG A 178 14.30 3.05 8.01
C ARG A 178 14.73 1.59 8.17
N LEU A 179 13.94 0.77 8.86
CA LEU A 179 14.21 -0.67 8.96
C LEU A 179 14.28 -1.32 7.58
N PHE A 180 13.37 -0.94 6.67
CA PHE A 180 13.39 -1.40 5.28
C PHE A 180 14.72 -1.03 4.58
N ALA A 181 15.14 0.24 4.65
CA ALA A 181 16.36 0.74 4.02
C ALA A 181 17.62 0.05 4.55
N PHE A 182 17.65 -0.29 5.84
CA PHE A 182 18.75 -1.01 6.48
C PHE A 182 18.62 -2.53 6.43
N ARG A 183 17.81 -3.07 5.49
CA ARG A 183 17.61 -4.52 5.25
C ARG A 183 17.05 -5.29 6.45
N GLN A 184 16.32 -4.61 7.33
CA GLN A 184 15.66 -5.16 8.50
C GLN A 184 14.14 -5.30 8.31
N ILE A 185 13.69 -5.50 7.07
CA ILE A 185 12.27 -5.68 6.72
C ILE A 185 11.59 -6.82 7.51
N HIS A 186 12.34 -7.86 7.87
CA HIS A 186 11.83 -8.98 8.68
C HIS A 186 11.24 -8.52 10.02
N LYS A 187 11.78 -7.45 10.62
CA LYS A 187 11.23 -6.84 11.84
C LYS A 187 9.87 -6.18 11.59
N VAL A 188 9.71 -5.50 10.45
CA VAL A 188 8.44 -4.88 10.03
C VAL A 188 7.39 -5.97 9.78
N LEU A 189 7.81 -7.06 9.12
CA LEU A 189 6.96 -8.22 8.83
C LEU A 189 6.68 -9.10 10.05
N GLY A 190 7.34 -8.87 11.19
CA GLY A 190 7.16 -9.69 12.39
C GLY A 190 7.61 -11.13 12.21
N MET A 191 8.65 -11.36 11.42
CA MET A 191 9.17 -12.69 11.10
C MET A 191 10.68 -12.78 11.36
N GLU A 192 11.18 -14.01 11.41
CA GLU A 192 12.63 -14.25 11.44
C GLU A 192 13.29 -13.80 10.13
N MET A 193 14.55 -13.36 10.21
CA MET A 193 15.32 -13.04 9.03
C MET A 193 15.56 -14.31 8.21
N LEU A 194 15.10 -14.29 6.96
CA LEU A 194 15.36 -15.39 6.03
C LEU A 194 16.88 -15.61 5.87
N PRO A 195 17.33 -16.87 5.73
CA PRO A 195 18.74 -17.17 5.49
C PRO A 195 19.28 -16.37 4.31
N GLN A 196 20.48 -15.80 4.45
CA GLN A 196 21.12 -15.10 3.35
C GLN A 196 21.38 -16.09 2.20
N THR A 197 20.78 -15.81 1.05
CA THR A 197 20.96 -16.62 -0.14
C THR A 197 22.42 -16.50 -0.58
N LYS A 198 23.19 -17.59 -0.47
CA LYS A 198 24.61 -17.62 -0.86
C LYS A 198 24.84 -17.51 -2.38
N PHE A 199 23.78 -17.40 -3.17
CA PHE A 199 23.85 -17.24 -4.62
C PHE A 199 23.81 -15.76 -5.00
N ILE A 200 24.99 -15.16 -5.17
CA ILE A 200 25.16 -13.94 -5.96
C ILE A 200 25.45 -14.38 -7.39
N PRO A 201 24.51 -14.24 -8.36
CA PRO A 201 24.89 -14.30 -9.76
C PRO A 201 25.81 -13.12 -10.03
N LYS A 202 27.01 -13.38 -10.58
CA LYS A 202 28.07 -12.41 -10.88
C LYS A 202 27.67 -11.25 -11.81
N TYR A 203 26.40 -11.13 -12.20
CA TYR A 203 25.91 -10.14 -13.17
C TYR A 203 25.23 -8.90 -12.57
N ASN A 204 24.96 -8.84 -11.25
CA ASN A 204 24.23 -7.71 -10.65
C ASN A 204 25.11 -6.65 -9.96
N ASN A 205 26.42 -6.65 -10.21
CA ASN A 205 27.36 -5.71 -9.58
C ASN A 205 27.26 -4.26 -10.09
N TYR A 206 26.39 -3.97 -11.07
CA TYR A 206 26.33 -2.65 -11.72
C TYR A 206 25.38 -1.63 -11.09
N ARG A 207 24.57 -1.96 -10.06
CA ARG A 207 23.59 -0.98 -9.53
C ARG A 207 23.76 -0.52 -8.09
N PHE A 208 24.61 -1.15 -7.28
CA PHE A 208 24.75 -0.74 -5.86
C PHE A 208 26.20 -0.66 -5.36
N GLY A 209 27.16 -0.54 -6.27
CA GLY A 209 28.60 -0.47 -5.97
C GLY A 209 29.19 0.95 -5.93
N ARG A 210 28.54 1.95 -5.34
CA ARG A 210 29.25 3.16 -4.88
C ARG A 210 29.38 3.08 -3.37
N LYS A 211 30.38 2.33 -2.89
CA LYS A 211 30.96 2.59 -1.56
C LYS A 211 31.33 4.07 -1.54
N ARG A 212 30.64 4.88 -0.72
CA ARG A 212 31.11 6.24 -0.43
C ARG A 212 32.51 6.10 0.15
N ARG A 213 33.50 6.67 -0.53
CA ARG A 213 34.85 6.84 -0.02
C ARG A 213 34.70 7.60 1.30
N ARG A 214 35.02 6.93 2.41
CA ARG A 214 35.11 7.57 3.72
C ARG A 214 36.37 8.42 3.64
N ASP A 215 36.24 9.73 3.46
CA ASP A 215 37.35 10.64 3.70
C ASP A 215 37.65 10.56 5.19
N ASN A 216 38.69 9.79 5.52
CA ASN A 216 39.22 9.70 6.86
C ASN A 216 40.46 10.60 6.89
N SER A 217 40.24 11.91 7.07
CA SER A 217 41.30 12.82 7.47
C SER A 217 41.54 12.63 8.97
N ASN A 218 42.31 11.61 9.33
CA ASN A 218 43.16 11.64 10.51
C ASN A 218 44.24 10.58 10.34
N GLY A 219 45.50 11.04 10.35
CA GLY A 219 46.69 10.22 10.17
C GLY A 219 47.00 9.31 11.35
N GLU A 220 48.15 8.65 11.22
CA GLU A 220 48.67 7.52 12.01
C GLU A 220 48.08 6.17 11.54
N GLY A 221 48.75 5.27 10.82
CA GLY A 221 50.18 5.01 10.67
C GLY A 221 50.48 3.64 11.28
N ASN A 222 50.48 2.56 10.47
CA ASN A 222 51.54 1.55 10.45
C ASN A 222 51.34 0.54 9.30
N ASP A 223 52.47 0.24 8.64
CA ASP A 223 52.71 -0.79 7.61
C ASP A 223 52.24 -2.19 8.03
N SER A 224 51.91 -3.13 7.13
CA SER A 224 52.91 -3.89 6.36
C SER A 224 52.28 -4.79 5.28
N GLU A 225 53.00 -4.89 4.14
CA GLU A 225 53.14 -5.99 3.16
C GLU A 225 51.91 -6.40 2.31
N ALA A 226 52.01 -6.69 1.01
CA ALA A 226 53.13 -7.07 0.16
C ALA A 226 52.92 -6.56 -1.27
N GLY A 227 54.01 -6.23 -1.96
CA GLY A 227 54.01 -5.73 -3.33
C GLY A 227 53.86 -6.82 -4.40
N ASP A 228 53.55 -6.38 -5.60
CA ASP A 228 54.21 -6.89 -6.80
C ASP A 228 54.36 -5.75 -7.82
N GLY A 229 55.58 -5.59 -8.31
CA GLY A 229 56.02 -4.50 -9.14
C GLY A 229 56.01 -4.88 -10.63
N LYS A 230 55.40 -4.00 -11.42
CA LYS A 230 55.92 -3.45 -12.68
C LYS A 230 56.55 -4.42 -13.71
N LYS A 231 55.93 -4.49 -14.89
CA LYS A 231 56.69 -4.64 -16.15
C LYS A 231 56.04 -3.85 -17.29
N ASP A 232 56.48 -2.60 -17.41
CA ASP A 232 56.39 -1.84 -18.65
C ASP A 232 57.34 -2.46 -19.69
N LYS A 233 56.89 -2.63 -20.93
CA LYS A 233 57.77 -2.82 -22.09
C LYS A 233 57.28 -1.92 -23.22
N LYS A 234 58.08 -0.91 -23.54
CA LYS A 234 58.02 -0.09 -24.76
C LYS A 234 59.21 -0.46 -25.65
N ASP A 235 59.05 -0.15 -26.94
CA ASP A 235 59.98 -0.19 -28.09
C ASP A 235 59.54 -1.25 -29.11
N GLY A 236 59.43 -0.96 -30.41
CA GLY A 236 59.78 0.21 -31.19
C GLY A 236 59.29 0.04 -32.64
N ASP A 237 59.40 1.12 -33.40
CA ASP A 237 58.90 1.38 -34.74
C ASP A 237 59.47 0.48 -35.86
N ALA A 238 58.68 0.19 -36.90
CA ALA A 238 59.14 -0.22 -38.23
C ALA A 238 58.06 0.00 -39.30
N VAL A 239 58.35 0.96 -40.18
CA VAL A 239 57.60 1.43 -41.34
C VAL A 239 57.76 0.46 -42.54
N VAL A 240 56.90 0.64 -43.57
CA VAL A 240 57.00 0.20 -44.98
C VAL A 240 56.32 -1.18 -45.23
N LYS A 241 55.30 -1.36 -46.09
CA LYS A 241 55.16 -0.96 -47.51
C LYS A 241 53.69 -1.10 -47.98
N MET A 242 53.28 -0.21 -48.87
CA MET A 242 52.11 -0.35 -49.74
C MET A 242 52.19 -1.63 -50.59
N GLU A 243 51.06 -2.30 -50.82
CA GLU A 243 50.68 -2.71 -52.17
C GLU A 243 49.17 -2.90 -52.31
N THR A 244 48.69 -2.33 -53.41
CA THR A 244 47.38 -2.44 -54.07
C THR A 244 47.11 -3.87 -54.52
N ASP A 245 45.86 -4.34 -54.55
CA ASP A 245 44.97 -4.18 -55.71
C ASP A 245 43.61 -4.90 -55.53
N LYS A 246 42.70 -4.47 -56.41
CA LYS A 246 41.30 -4.85 -56.72
C LYS A 246 40.94 -6.34 -56.57
N LYS A 247 39.68 -6.70 -56.31
CA LYS A 247 38.48 -6.32 -57.10
C LYS A 247 37.20 -6.61 -56.32
#